data_AF-A0A2T2TD41-F1
#
_entry.id   AF-A0A2T2TD41-F1
#
_cell.length_a   1.000
_cell.length_b   1.000
_cell.length_c   1.000
_cell.angle_alpha   90.00
_cell.angle_beta   90.00
_cell.angle_gamma   90.00
#
_symmetry.space_group_name_H-M   'P 1'
#
loop_
_entity.id
_entity.type
_entity.pdbx_description
1 polymer ?
#
loop_
_entity_poly.entity_id
_entity_poly.type
_entity_poly.pdbx_seq_one_letter_code
_entity_poly.pdbx_strand_id
1 'polypeptide(L)'
;MKSKLTLRLDEDLKERAKQLADRRGTSVSKIVEHYFKLLLREDSSDAPGEGVSSSEDRSNGDQSGADQSGVAAPETTLSPRIQKLKEKLGKPAPEIDMDEDTRRWVEAAAEKHA
;
A
#
# COMPACT_ATOMS: atom_id res chain seq x y z
N MET A 1 -18.01 7.49 -24.60
CA MET A 1 -19.07 6.46 -24.64
C MET A 1 -19.17 5.79 -23.28
N LYS A 2 -20.34 5.31 -22.85
CA LYS A 2 -20.50 4.61 -21.56
C LYS A 2 -20.39 3.10 -21.79
N SER A 3 -19.27 2.51 -21.37
CA SER A 3 -19.03 1.06 -21.44
C SER A 3 -19.66 0.35 -20.24
N LYS A 4 -20.14 -0.89 -20.42
CA LYS A 4 -20.69 -1.72 -19.34
C LYS A 4 -19.80 -2.93 -19.06
N LEU A 5 -19.64 -3.27 -17.79
CA LEU A 5 -18.98 -4.48 -17.32
C LEU A 5 -20.01 -5.40 -16.68
N THR A 6 -19.98 -6.68 -16.99
CA THR A 6 -20.86 -7.70 -16.38
C THR A 6 -20.01 -8.78 -15.77
N LEU A 7 -20.21 -9.04 -14.47
CA LEU A 7 -19.46 -10.03 -13.69
C LEU A 7 -20.43 -11.12 -13.21
N ARG A 8 -19.96 -12.37 -13.18
CA ARG A 8 -20.66 -13.47 -12.52
C ARG A 8 -20.04 -13.66 -11.14
N LEU A 9 -20.87 -13.57 -10.11
CA LEU A 9 -20.47 -13.62 -8.70
C LEU A 9 -21.51 -14.47 -7.97
N ASP A 10 -21.09 -15.06 -6.86
CA ASP A 10 -21.98 -15.78 -5.96
C ASP A 10 -23.05 -14.84 -5.37
N GLU A 11 -24.22 -15.39 -5.06
CA GLU A 11 -25.36 -14.57 -4.62
C GLU A 11 -25.08 -13.86 -3.29
N ASP A 12 -24.51 -14.59 -2.32
CA ASP A 12 -24.11 -14.04 -1.01
C ASP A 12 -23.16 -12.85 -1.16
N LEU A 13 -22.24 -12.93 -2.14
CA LEU A 13 -21.29 -11.86 -2.40
C LEU A 13 -21.98 -10.63 -3.01
N LYS A 14 -22.97 -10.82 -3.89
CA LYS A 14 -23.77 -9.71 -4.43
C LYS A 14 -24.54 -9.00 -3.32
N GLU A 15 -25.14 -9.73 -2.41
CA GLU A 15 -25.88 -9.15 -1.28
C GLU A 15 -24.96 -8.33 -0.38
N ARG A 16 -23.82 -8.90 0.03
CA ARG A 16 -22.83 -8.19 0.85
C ARG A 16 -22.28 -6.95 0.16
N ALA A 17 -22.02 -7.02 -1.14
CA ALA A 17 -21.56 -5.87 -1.92
C ALA A 17 -22.59 -4.74 -1.96
N LYS A 18 -23.88 -5.07 -2.14
CA LYS A 18 -24.97 -4.09 -2.08
C LYS A 18 -25.08 -3.44 -0.70
N GLN A 19 -25.10 -4.25 0.36
CA GLN A 19 -25.14 -3.74 1.74
C GLN A 19 -23.96 -2.82 2.05
N LEU A 20 -22.76 -3.16 1.59
CA LEU A 20 -21.57 -2.32 1.74
C LEU A 20 -21.73 -0.98 1.00
N ALA A 21 -22.29 -1.02 -0.20
CA ALA A 21 -22.53 0.18 -1.00
C ALA A 21 -23.57 1.09 -0.34
N ASP A 22 -24.68 0.52 0.15
CA ASP A 22 -25.76 1.24 0.83
C ASP A 22 -25.24 1.90 2.12
N ARG A 23 -24.48 1.16 2.94
CA ARG A 23 -23.85 1.70 4.15
C ARG A 23 -22.90 2.86 3.88
N ARG A 24 -22.28 2.89 2.69
CA ARG A 24 -21.37 3.96 2.26
C ARG A 24 -22.06 5.05 1.45
N GLY A 25 -23.38 4.97 1.22
CA GLY A 25 -24.13 5.92 0.40
C GLY A 25 -23.65 5.97 -1.07
N THR A 26 -23.11 4.85 -1.58
CA THR A 26 -22.58 4.75 -2.94
C THR A 26 -23.20 3.57 -3.70
N SER A 27 -22.82 3.37 -4.95
CA SER A 27 -23.23 2.20 -5.73
C SER A 27 -22.09 1.19 -5.86
N VAL A 28 -22.45 -0.09 -6.02
CA VAL A 28 -21.48 -1.16 -6.26
C VAL A 28 -20.60 -0.84 -7.48
N SER A 29 -21.17 -0.29 -8.55
CA SER A 29 -20.42 0.11 -9.74
C SER A 29 -19.37 1.18 -9.45
N LYS A 30 -19.67 2.17 -8.60
CA LYS A 30 -18.69 3.19 -8.19
C LYS A 30 -17.55 2.60 -7.37
N ILE A 31 -17.85 1.65 -6.50
CA ILE A 31 -16.82 0.95 -5.71
C ILE A 31 -15.86 0.20 -6.64
N VAL A 32 -16.40 -0.57 -7.59
CA VAL A 32 -15.61 -1.32 -8.56
C VAL A 32 -14.80 -0.40 -9.47
N GLU A 33 -15.41 0.71 -9.93
CA GLU A 33 -14.70 1.73 -10.71
C GLU A 33 -13.51 2.32 -9.94
N HIS A 34 -13.72 2.65 -8.66
CA HIS A 34 -12.65 3.17 -7.82
C HIS A 34 -11.52 2.14 -7.63
N TYR A 35 -11.87 0.87 -7.44
CA TYR A 35 -10.89 -0.21 -7.33
C TYR A 35 -10.02 -0.34 -8.59
N PHE A 36 -10.63 -0.34 -9.78
CA PHE A 36 -9.85 -0.38 -11.03
C PHE A 36 -8.95 0.85 -11.20
N LYS A 37 -9.40 2.04 -10.80
CA LYS A 37 -8.56 3.25 -10.84
C LYS A 37 -7.34 3.14 -9.93
N LEU A 38 -7.47 2.49 -8.77
CA LEU A 38 -6.33 2.27 -7.87
C LEU A 38 -5.33 1.30 -8.48
N LEU A 39 -5.79 0.16 -9.01
CA LEU A 39 -4.92 -0.84 -9.64
C LEU A 39 -4.14 -0.24 -10.83
N LEU A 40 -4.83 0.45 -11.73
CA LEU A 40 -4.19 1.05 -12.90
C LEU A 40 -3.23 2.21 -12.55
N ARG A 41 -3.40 2.84 -11.39
CA ARG A 41 -2.50 3.91 -10.91
C ARG A 41 -1.20 3.35 -10.32
N GLU A 42 -1.25 2.18 -9.71
CA GLU A 42 -0.07 1.48 -9.21
C GLU A 42 0.81 1.00 -10.37
N ASP A 43 0.19 0.48 -11.44
CA ASP A 43 0.88 0.05 -12.66
C ASP A 43 1.50 1.21 -13.48
N SER A 44 1.10 2.45 -13.22
CA SER A 44 1.60 3.65 -13.93
C SER A 44 2.57 4.51 -13.09
N SER A 45 2.96 4.04 -11.91
CA SER A 45 3.85 4.78 -11.00
C SER A 45 5.36 4.66 -11.34
N ASP A 46 5.72 4.12 -12.51
CA ASP A 46 7.09 4.10 -13.06
C ASP A 46 7.36 5.18 -14.13
N ALA A 47 6.57 6.25 -14.19
CA ALA A 47 6.86 7.41 -15.04
C ALA A 47 6.79 8.73 -14.24
N PRO A 48 7.93 9.39 -13.95
CA PRO A 48 7.95 10.76 -13.47
C PRO A 48 7.90 11.69 -14.69
N GLY A 49 6.84 12.49 -14.82
CA GLY A 49 6.75 13.49 -15.88
C GLY A 49 5.53 14.40 -15.73
N GLU A 50 5.82 15.64 -15.32
CA GLU A 50 5.01 16.88 -15.37
C GLU A 50 3.97 16.93 -16.51
N GLY A 51 2.79 17.56 -16.39
CA GLY A 51 2.45 18.86 -15.76
C GLY A 51 1.78 19.72 -16.84
N VAL A 52 0.72 20.50 -16.55
CA VAL A 52 0.64 22.00 -16.58
C VAL A 52 -0.85 22.35 -16.87
N SER A 53 -1.57 23.35 -16.30
CA SER A 53 -1.33 24.75 -15.88
C SER A 53 -2.56 25.23 -15.05
N SER A 54 -2.60 26.25 -14.17
CA SER A 54 -1.67 27.28 -13.69
C SER A 54 -2.21 27.93 -12.41
N SER A 55 -1.36 28.15 -11.41
CA SER A 55 -1.17 29.45 -10.73
C SER A 55 0.16 29.42 -9.97
N GLU A 56 1.06 30.32 -10.40
CA GLU A 56 2.12 31.01 -9.64
C GLU A 56 3.29 30.17 -9.09
N ASP A 57 4.47 30.34 -9.68
CA ASP A 57 5.56 31.24 -9.21
C ASP A 57 6.29 30.66 -7.98
N ARG A 58 7.40 29.93 -8.20
CA ARG A 58 8.78 30.43 -7.97
C ARG A 58 9.86 29.36 -8.09
N SER A 59 10.96 29.81 -8.66
CA SER A 59 12.30 29.25 -8.76
C SER A 59 12.85 28.58 -7.49
N ASN A 60 13.41 27.38 -7.68
CA ASN A 60 14.76 26.93 -7.28
C ASN A 60 14.73 25.39 -7.35
N GLY A 61 15.64 24.68 -8.00
CA GLY A 61 17.06 24.95 -8.12
C GLY A 61 17.78 23.74 -7.52
N ASP A 62 18.51 23.05 -8.40
CA ASP A 62 19.66 22.19 -8.13
C ASP A 62 19.46 20.67 -8.02
N GLN A 63 20.32 20.00 -8.78
CA GLN A 63 20.27 18.62 -9.24
C GLN A 63 21.23 17.70 -8.45
N SER A 64 21.17 16.41 -8.78
CA SER A 64 22.29 15.45 -8.79
C SER A 64 22.65 14.82 -7.44
N GLY A 65 22.98 13.52 -7.32
CA GLY A 65 23.17 12.43 -8.28
C GLY A 65 22.83 11.11 -7.56
N ALA A 66 22.40 10.05 -8.26
CA ALA A 66 23.30 9.03 -8.81
C ALA A 66 24.44 8.66 -7.86
N ASP A 67 24.40 7.50 -7.20
CA ASP A 67 24.93 6.25 -7.77
C ASP A 67 24.89 5.12 -6.72
N GLN A 68 24.98 3.93 -7.26
CA GLN A 68 24.91 2.59 -6.71
C GLN A 68 25.84 2.32 -5.51
N SER A 69 25.48 1.33 -4.69
CA SER A 69 26.29 0.11 -4.50
C SER A 69 25.82 -0.64 -3.26
N GLY A 70 25.62 -1.95 -3.41
CA GLY A 70 25.42 -2.84 -2.28
C GLY A 70 26.66 -2.96 -1.40
N VAL A 71 26.46 -3.46 -0.18
CA VAL A 71 27.23 -4.49 0.54
C VAL A 71 26.57 -4.71 1.91
N ALA A 72 26.58 -5.96 2.35
CA ALA A 72 25.96 -6.52 3.54
C ALA A 72 26.42 -5.90 4.89
N ALA A 73 25.45 -5.83 5.82
CA ALA A 73 25.45 -5.90 7.30
C ALA A 73 26.71 -5.46 8.10
N PRO A 74 26.54 -4.70 9.22
CA PRO A 74 26.01 -5.32 10.44
C PRO A 74 24.98 -4.47 11.21
N GLU A 75 24.28 -5.16 12.10
CA GLU A 75 23.28 -4.67 13.04
C GLU A 75 23.64 -3.33 13.72
N THR A 76 22.62 -2.48 13.88
CA THR A 76 22.53 -1.30 14.77
C THR A 76 22.98 0.08 14.28
N THR A 77 22.69 0.47 13.03
CA THR A 77 22.41 1.89 12.74
C THR A 77 21.20 2.01 11.82
N LEU A 78 19.99 1.97 12.40
CA LEU A 78 18.76 2.28 11.67
C LEU A 78 18.95 3.60 10.90
N SER A 79 18.59 3.66 9.62
CA SER A 79 18.71 4.89 8.83
C SER A 79 17.99 6.07 9.52
N PRO A 80 18.40 7.33 9.32
CA PRO A 80 17.81 8.49 10.01
C PRO A 80 16.28 8.58 9.89
N ARG A 81 15.74 8.15 8.74
CA ARG A 81 14.30 8.05 8.50
C ARG A 81 13.61 7.01 9.38
N ILE A 82 14.27 5.87 9.61
CA ILE A 82 13.76 4.75 10.41
C ILE A 82 13.85 5.08 11.90
N GLN A 83 14.89 5.79 12.33
CA GLN A 83 14.99 6.32 13.70
C GLN A 83 13.85 7.30 14.01
N LYS A 84 13.60 8.26 13.10
CA LYS A 84 12.49 9.21 13.23
C LYS A 84 11.13 8.52 13.25
N LEU A 85 10.98 7.41 12.53
CA LEU A 85 9.77 6.60 12.54
C LEU A 85 9.62 5.84 13.86
N LYS A 86 10.70 5.25 14.39
CA LYS A 86 10.72 4.55 15.69
C LYS A 86 10.37 5.49 16.83
N GLU A 87 10.91 6.71 16.83
CA GLU A 87 10.60 7.74 17.82
C GLU A 87 9.10 8.13 17.78
N LYS A 88 8.53 8.25 16.58
CA LYS A 88 7.09 8.49 16.38
C LYS A 88 6.21 7.31 16.79
N LEU A 89 6.68 6.07 16.63
CA LEU A 89 5.92 4.87 17.01
C LEU A 89 5.85 4.67 18.52
N GLY A 90 6.73 5.30 19.30
CA GLY A 90 6.66 5.27 20.76
C GLY A 90 6.94 3.88 21.34
N LYS A 91 6.23 3.52 22.42
CA LYS A 91 6.44 2.24 23.11
C LYS A 91 5.98 1.09 22.21
N PRO A 92 6.80 0.03 22.02
CA PRO A 92 6.39 -1.13 21.26
C PRO A 92 5.15 -1.77 21.91
N ALA A 93 4.34 -2.41 21.07
CA ALA A 93 3.20 -3.18 21.55
C ALA A 93 3.65 -4.21 22.61
N PRO A 94 2.83 -4.46 23.64
CA PRO A 94 3.15 -5.48 24.63
C PRO A 94 3.37 -6.83 23.94
N GLU A 95 4.26 -7.64 24.53
CA GLU A 95 4.50 -8.99 24.05
C GLU A 95 3.17 -9.78 24.08
N ILE A 96 2.79 -10.28 22.92
CA ILE A 96 1.59 -11.10 22.76
C ILE A 96 1.99 -12.51 23.21
N ASP A 97 1.30 -13.04 24.22
CA ASP A 97 1.44 -14.44 24.57
C ASP A 97 0.86 -15.30 23.44
N MET A 98 1.72 -16.05 22.76
CA MET A 98 1.35 -16.89 21.63
C MET A 98 1.22 -18.34 22.07
N ASP A 99 0.07 -18.94 21.78
CA ASP A 99 -0.17 -20.37 21.95
C ASP A 99 0.78 -21.22 21.09
N GLU A 100 0.98 -22.47 21.50
CA GLU A 100 1.94 -23.38 20.86
C GLU A 100 1.65 -23.62 19.37
N ASP A 101 0.37 -23.69 18.99
CA ASP A 101 -0.04 -23.87 17.58
C ASP A 101 0.33 -22.65 16.72
N THR A 102 0.17 -21.44 17.26
CA THR A 102 0.54 -20.19 16.58
C THR A 102 2.05 -20.12 16.36
N ARG A 103 2.84 -20.55 17.35
CA ARG A 103 4.30 -20.59 17.24
C ARG A 103 4.76 -21.52 16.13
N ARG A 104 4.18 -22.72 16.04
CA ARG A 104 4.49 -23.70 14.99
C ARG A 104 4.16 -23.18 13.59
N TRP A 105 3.06 -22.43 13.46
CA TRP A 105 2.69 -21.83 12.18
C TRP A 105 3.67 -20.72 11.74
N VAL A 106 4.11 -19.87 12.67
CA VAL A 106 5.11 -18.82 12.39
C VAL A 106 6.47 -19.41 12.03
N GLU A 107 6.90 -20.45 12.74
CA GLU A 107 8.16 -21.14 12.47
C GLU A 107 8.17 -21.81 11.09
N ALA A 108 7.08 -22.52 10.73
CA ALA A 108 6.93 -23.10 9.40
C ALA A 108 6.91 -22.05 8.28
N ALA A 109 6.33 -20.87 8.53
CA ALA A 109 6.33 -19.77 7.58
C ALA A 109 7.73 -19.15 7.40
N ALA A 110 8.52 -19.06 8.47
CA ALA A 110 9.90 -18.58 8.42
C ALA A 110 10.81 -19.56 7.65
N GLU A 111 10.65 -20.87 7.87
CA GLU A 111 11.43 -21.91 7.17
C GLU A 111 11.14 -21.93 5.66
N LYS A 112 9.90 -21.64 5.23
CA LYS A 112 9.53 -21.61 3.81
C LYS A 112 10.15 -20.44 3.02
N HIS A 113 10.60 -19.40 3.70
CA HIS A 113 11.17 -18.19 3.09
C HIS A 113 12.68 -18.03 3.36
N ALA A 114 13.32 -19.07 3.89
CA ALA A 114 14.78 -19.15 4.08
C ALA A 114 15.51 -19.58 2.81
#